data_AF-W1F7W0-F1
#
_entry.id   AF-W1F7W0-F1
#
_cell.length_a   1.000
_cell.length_b   1.000
_cell.length_c   1.000
_cell.angle_alpha   90.00
_cell.angle_beta   90.00
_cell.angle_gamma   90.00
#
_symmetry.space_group_name_H-M   'P 1'
#
loop_
_entity.id
_entity.type
_entity.pdbx_description
1 polymer ?
#
loop_
_entity_poly.entity_id
_entity_poly.type
_entity_poly.pdbx_seq_one_letter_code
_entity_poly.pdbx_strand_id
1 'polypeptide(L)'
;MNMAGVFTGSETSSQALSSAQAIISANPGLNRAIRLRRQKESGAIFNGIIHKNEQYDATLCNPPFHDSAAAARAGSERKRRNLGLNKDDALNFGGQQQELWCEGGEVAFIKKMIEESKGFAKQVMWFTSLVSRGENLPPLYRALTDVGAVKVVKKEMAQGKSRVALLPGPL
;
A
#
# COMPACT_ATOMS: atom_id res chain seq x y z
N MET A 1 -8.47 23.32 -7.30
CA MET A 1 -8.70 22.10 -8.11
C MET A 1 -9.62 21.20 -7.32
N ASN A 2 -10.85 21.00 -7.78
CA ASN A 2 -11.84 20.18 -7.10
C ASN A 2 -11.52 18.70 -7.36
N MET A 3 -10.82 18.03 -6.45
CA MET A 3 -10.58 16.58 -6.53
C MET A 3 -11.84 15.84 -6.03
N ALA A 4 -12.92 15.88 -6.80
CA ALA A 4 -13.96 14.85 -6.66
C ALA A 4 -13.50 13.60 -7.42
N GLY A 5 -12.37 13.02 -6.99
CA GLY A 5 -11.81 11.80 -7.58
C GLY A 5 -12.55 10.57 -7.07
N VAL A 6 -12.84 9.63 -7.96
CA VAL A 6 -13.36 8.31 -7.57
C VAL A 6 -12.18 7.41 -7.20
N PHE A 7 -12.20 6.85 -6.00
CA PHE A 7 -11.20 5.91 -5.51
C PHE A 7 -11.68 4.46 -5.68
N THR A 8 -10.74 3.58 -5.99
CA THR A 8 -10.91 2.13 -5.84
C THR A 8 -9.99 1.66 -4.72
N GLY A 9 -10.57 1.25 -3.58
CA GLY A 9 -9.84 0.68 -2.46
C GLY A 9 -9.81 -0.84 -2.55
N SER A 10 -8.62 -1.44 -2.57
CA SER A 10 -8.44 -2.89 -2.57
C SER A 10 -8.00 -3.40 -1.21
N GLU A 11 -8.54 -4.54 -0.77
CA GLU A 11 -8.13 -5.19 0.48
C GLU A 11 -8.22 -6.73 0.34
N THR A 12 -7.30 -7.45 0.96
CA THR A 12 -7.28 -8.92 1.00
C THR A 12 -8.14 -9.49 2.13
N SER A 13 -8.12 -8.81 3.29
CA SER A 13 -8.86 -9.17 4.49
C SER A 13 -10.35 -8.86 4.34
N SER A 14 -11.20 -9.89 4.42
CA SER A 14 -12.66 -9.71 4.40
C SER A 14 -13.15 -8.88 5.60
N GLN A 15 -12.48 -8.98 6.74
CA GLN A 15 -12.82 -8.22 7.94
C GLN A 15 -12.52 -6.73 7.74
N ALA A 16 -11.32 -6.39 7.25
CA ALA A 16 -10.93 -5.00 6.99
C ALA A 16 -11.80 -4.37 5.89
N LEU A 17 -12.13 -5.14 4.84
CA LEU A 17 -13.06 -4.71 3.79
C LEU A 17 -14.45 -4.41 4.35
N SER A 18 -14.96 -5.23 5.28
CA SER A 18 -16.25 -5.01 5.93
C SER A 18 -16.24 -3.76 6.81
N SER A 19 -15.15 -3.52 7.55
CA SER A 19 -14.95 -2.29 8.32
C SER A 19 -14.92 -1.05 7.41
N ALA A 20 -14.19 -1.12 6.28
CA ALA A 20 -14.15 -0.04 5.31
C ALA A 20 -15.54 0.26 4.72
N GLN A 21 -16.31 -0.78 4.40
CA GLN A 21 -17.68 -0.62 3.90
C GLN A 21 -18.60 0.04 4.95
N ALA A 22 -18.47 -0.32 6.22
CA ALA A 22 -19.23 0.31 7.30
C ALA A 22 -18.90 1.80 7.43
N ILE A 23 -17.61 2.17 7.37
CA ILE A 23 -17.16 3.57 7.38
C ILE A 23 -17.74 4.34 6.20
N ILE A 24 -17.64 3.79 4.98
CA ILE A 24 -18.20 4.41 3.77
C ILE A 24 -19.71 4.64 3.92
N SER A 25 -20.44 3.62 4.40
CA SER A 25 -21.89 3.69 4.56
C SER A 25 -22.34 4.70 5.61
N ALA A 26 -21.54 4.92 6.65
CA ALA A 26 -21.80 5.89 7.71
C ALA A 26 -21.52 7.35 7.30
N ASN A 27 -20.88 7.60 6.16
CA ASN A 27 -20.47 8.93 5.71
C ASN A 27 -21.12 9.27 4.36
N PRO A 28 -22.26 10.00 4.35
CA PRO A 28 -22.96 10.37 3.13
C PRO A 28 -22.04 11.06 2.11
N GLY A 29 -22.17 10.64 0.84
CA GLY A 29 -21.32 11.12 -0.25
C GLY A 29 -20.15 10.19 -0.58
N LEU A 30 -19.60 9.45 0.39
CA LEU A 30 -18.47 8.53 0.12
C LEU A 30 -18.87 7.34 -0.75
N ASN A 31 -20.11 6.87 -0.67
CA ASN A 31 -20.62 5.75 -1.50
C ASN A 31 -20.50 6.01 -3.02
N ARG A 32 -20.51 7.28 -3.44
CA ARG A 32 -20.33 7.66 -4.85
C ARG A 32 -18.86 7.86 -5.23
N ALA A 33 -18.03 8.15 -4.23
CA ALA A 33 -16.62 8.48 -4.41
C ALA A 33 -15.68 7.30 -4.19
N ILE A 34 -16.09 6.25 -3.48
CA ILE A 34 -15.21 5.12 -3.12
C ILE A 34 -15.86 3.80 -3.50
N ARG A 35 -15.14 3.00 -4.27
CA ARG A 35 -15.48 1.62 -4.62
C ARG A 35 -14.52 0.69 -3.89
N LEU A 36 -15.04 -0.32 -3.21
CA LEU A 36 -14.22 -1.34 -2.57
C LEU A 36 -14.12 -2.60 -3.42
N ARG A 37 -12.93 -3.20 -3.49
CA ARG A 37 -12.67 -4.47 -4.18
C ARG A 37 -11.89 -5.41 -3.27
N ARG A 38 -12.28 -6.68 -3.24
CA ARG A 38 -11.50 -7.70 -2.53
C ARG A 38 -10.42 -8.25 -3.44
N GLN A 39 -9.15 -8.16 -3.02
CA GLN A 39 -8.05 -8.89 -3.65
C GLN A 39 -8.01 -10.30 -3.08
N LYS A 40 -8.38 -11.31 -3.88
CA LYS A 40 -8.37 -12.71 -3.42
C LYS A 40 -6.98 -13.33 -3.51
N GLU A 41 -6.16 -12.86 -4.45
CA GLU A 41 -4.81 -13.34 -4.69
C GLU A 41 -3.83 -12.47 -3.91
N SER A 42 -3.41 -12.89 -2.71
CA SER A 42 -2.55 -12.09 -1.83
C SER A 42 -1.18 -11.75 -2.41
N GLY A 43 -0.74 -12.49 -3.43
CA GLY A 43 0.50 -12.21 -4.17
C GLY A 43 0.36 -11.18 -5.30
N ALA A 44 -0.87 -10.76 -5.62
CA ALA A 44 -1.17 -9.77 -6.66
C ALA A 44 -1.50 -8.41 -6.04
N ILE A 45 -1.06 -7.33 -6.69
CA ILE A 45 -1.31 -5.96 -6.21
C ILE A 45 -2.32 -5.27 -7.14
N PHE A 46 -2.06 -5.25 -8.43
CA PHE A 46 -2.91 -4.63 -9.46
C PHE A 46 -3.70 -5.65 -10.27
N ASN A 47 -3.13 -6.85 -10.48
CA ASN A 47 -3.83 -7.92 -11.19
C ASN A 47 -5.12 -8.30 -10.45
N GLY A 48 -6.24 -8.34 -11.18
CA GLY A 48 -7.58 -8.58 -10.61
C GLY A 48 -8.21 -7.37 -9.89
N ILE A 49 -7.46 -6.28 -9.69
CA ILE A 49 -7.98 -5.02 -9.14
C ILE A 49 -8.19 -3.98 -10.21
N ILE A 50 -7.24 -3.79 -11.13
CA ILE A 50 -7.38 -2.85 -12.25
C ILE A 50 -7.94 -3.61 -13.46
N HIS A 51 -9.13 -3.23 -13.94
CA HIS A 51 -9.76 -3.87 -15.08
C HIS A 51 -9.42 -3.17 -16.41
N LYS A 52 -9.53 -3.87 -17.53
CA LYS A 52 -9.07 -3.42 -18.87
C LYS A 52 -9.55 -2.04 -19.32
N ASN A 53 -10.72 -1.59 -18.88
CA ASN A 53 -11.35 -0.34 -19.31
C ASN A 53 -11.24 0.77 -18.26
N GLU A 54 -10.35 0.62 -17.28
CA GLU A 54 -10.17 1.59 -16.20
C GLU A 54 -8.88 2.37 -16.39
N GLN A 55 -8.95 3.66 -16.07
CA GLN A 55 -7.80 4.54 -16.02
C GLN A 55 -7.74 5.23 -14.65
N TYR A 56 -6.52 5.41 -14.15
CA TYR A 56 -6.24 6.03 -12.87
C TYR A 56 -5.14 7.07 -13.01
N ASP A 57 -5.32 8.22 -12.37
CA ASP A 57 -4.26 9.23 -12.29
C ASP A 57 -3.10 8.73 -11.42
N ALA A 58 -3.40 8.00 -10.34
CA ALA A 58 -2.38 7.46 -9.46
C ALA A 58 -2.83 6.23 -8.67
N THR A 59 -1.86 5.41 -8.24
CA THR A 59 -2.02 4.46 -7.13
C THR A 59 -1.39 5.02 -5.85
N LEU A 60 -1.95 4.61 -4.71
CA LEU A 60 -1.47 4.96 -3.38
C LEU A 60 -1.30 3.67 -2.60
N CYS A 61 -0.09 3.40 -2.11
CA CYS A 61 0.20 2.23 -1.30
C CYS A 61 0.89 2.61 0.01
N ASN A 62 0.43 2.00 1.11
CA ASN A 62 1.16 1.95 2.38
C ASN A 62 1.47 0.48 2.66
N PRO A 63 2.67 0.00 2.27
CA PRO A 63 3.00 -1.42 2.29
C PRO A 63 3.11 -1.96 3.74
N PRO A 64 2.95 -3.28 3.93
CA PRO A 64 3.16 -3.92 5.23
C PRO A 64 4.62 -3.73 5.69
N PHE A 65 4.80 -3.42 6.98
CA PHE A 65 6.09 -2.95 7.51
C PHE A 65 7.03 -4.06 8.00
N HIS A 66 6.51 -5.26 8.27
CA HIS A 66 7.29 -6.36 8.82
C HIS A 66 7.50 -7.48 7.79
N ASP A 67 8.59 -8.22 7.96
CA ASP A 67 9.00 -9.34 7.07
C ASP A 67 8.38 -10.69 7.47
N SER A 68 7.76 -10.76 8.65
CA SER A 68 7.24 -11.99 9.22
C SER A 68 6.22 -11.71 10.33
N ALA A 69 5.37 -12.69 10.60
CA ALA A 69 4.45 -12.66 11.74
C ALA A 69 5.20 -12.50 13.07
N ALA A 70 6.38 -13.11 13.17
CA ALA A 70 7.24 -13.02 14.35
C ALA A 70 7.77 -11.59 14.56
N ALA A 71 8.26 -10.94 13.49
CA ALA A 71 8.71 -9.54 13.56
C ALA A 71 7.56 -8.57 13.83
N ALA A 72 6.37 -8.82 13.26
CA ALA A 72 5.17 -8.05 13.58
C ALA A 72 4.79 -8.16 15.06
N ARG A 73 4.78 -9.38 15.62
CA ARG A 73 4.52 -9.61 17.06
C ARG A 73 5.57 -8.95 17.94
N ALA A 74 6.85 -9.11 17.62
CA ALA A 74 7.95 -8.49 18.37
C ALA A 74 7.90 -6.95 18.32
N GLY A 75 7.54 -6.38 17.17
CA GLY A 75 7.32 -4.94 16.99
C GLY A 75 6.18 -4.43 17.85
N SER A 76 5.03 -5.11 17.82
CA SER A 76 3.87 -4.80 18.67
C SER A 76 4.21 -4.90 20.16
N GLU A 77 4.93 -5.95 20.59
CA GLU A 77 5.37 -6.15 21.97
C GLU A 77 6.35 -5.06 22.46
N ARG A 78 7.27 -4.61 21.59
CA ARG A 78 8.20 -3.53 21.92
C ARG A 78 7.47 -2.19 22.02
N LYS A 79 6.52 -1.92 21.12
CA LYS A 79 5.73 -0.69 21.12
C LYS A 79 4.78 -0.62 22.32
N ARG A 80 4.19 -1.76 22.71
CA ARG A 80 3.37 -1.88 23.93
C ARG A 80 4.18 -1.56 25.19
N ARG A 81 5.38 -2.14 25.31
CA ARG A 81 6.32 -1.84 26.41
C ARG A 81 6.73 -0.37 26.45
N ASN A 82 7.05 0.22 25.30
CA ASN A 82 7.42 1.64 25.23
C ASN A 82 6.27 2.60 25.59
N LEU A 83 5.02 2.15 25.51
CA LEU A 83 3.83 2.93 25.85
C LEU A 83 3.32 2.65 27.27
N GLY A 84 3.96 1.76 28.03
CA GLY A 84 3.54 1.39 29.39
C GLY A 84 2.19 0.68 29.46
N LEU A 85 1.74 0.07 28.36
CA LEU A 85 0.44 -0.61 28.26
C LEU A 85 0.52 -2.05 28.80
N ASN A 86 -0.51 -2.49 29.51
CA ASN A 86 -0.64 -3.83 30.07
C ASN A 86 -0.93 -4.88 28.97
N LYS A 87 -0.74 -6.16 29.28
CA LYS A 87 -0.95 -7.26 28.31
C LYS A 87 -2.37 -7.30 27.72
N ASP A 88 -3.34 -6.82 28.48
CA ASP A 88 -4.77 -6.84 28.14
C ASP A 88 -5.27 -5.54 27.49
N ASP A 89 -4.41 -4.51 27.38
CA ASP A 89 -4.78 -3.26 26.73
C ASP A 89 -4.83 -3.46 25.21
N ALA A 90 -6.02 -3.21 24.64
CA ALA A 90 -6.22 -3.24 23.20
C ALA A 90 -5.31 -2.21 22.52
N LEU A 91 -4.38 -2.68 21.69
CA LEU A 91 -3.53 -1.80 20.90
C LEU A 91 -4.36 -1.12 19.81
N ASN A 92 -4.54 0.19 19.90
CA ASN A 92 -5.09 1.04 18.82
C ASN A 92 -4.14 1.18 17.60
N PHE A 93 -3.04 0.42 17.55
CA PHE A 93 -2.19 0.26 16.37
C PHE A 93 -2.63 -0.97 15.54
N GLY A 94 -3.93 -1.19 15.47
CA GLY A 94 -4.59 -2.39 14.95
C GLY A 94 -4.57 -2.48 13.43
N GLY A 95 -3.45 -2.90 12.87
CA GLY A 95 -3.50 -3.78 11.70
C GLY A 95 -3.69 -5.21 12.19
N GLN A 96 -4.59 -5.99 11.56
CA GLN A 96 -4.68 -7.42 11.87
C GLN A 96 -3.36 -8.13 11.50
N GLN A 97 -3.12 -9.34 12.02
CA GLN A 97 -1.84 -10.06 11.83
C GLN A 97 -1.41 -10.15 10.35
N GLN A 98 -2.32 -10.13 9.38
CA GLN A 98 -2.00 -10.10 7.95
C GLN A 98 -1.60 -8.72 7.37
N GLU A 99 -1.93 -7.60 8.03
CA GLU A 99 -1.59 -6.25 7.57
C GLU A 99 -0.20 -5.81 8.01
N LEU A 100 0.36 -6.49 9.02
CA LEU A 100 1.62 -6.11 9.62
C LEU A 100 2.82 -6.69 8.87
N TRP A 101 2.68 -7.80 8.15
CA TRP A 101 3.81 -8.43 7.47
C TRP A 101 3.47 -9.06 6.12
N CYS A 102 4.50 -9.17 5.29
CA CYS A 102 4.51 -10.02 4.10
C CYS A 102 5.87 -10.71 3.99
N GLU A 103 5.95 -11.83 3.29
CA GLU A 103 7.22 -12.51 3.04
C GLU A 103 8.18 -11.57 2.29
N GLY A 104 9.38 -11.39 2.84
CA GLY A 104 10.37 -10.43 2.31
C GLY A 104 10.08 -8.95 2.64
N GLY A 105 9.01 -8.67 3.38
CA GLY A 105 8.68 -7.37 3.96
C GLY A 105 8.41 -6.26 2.93
N GLU A 106 8.49 -5.01 3.39
CA GLU A 106 8.19 -3.81 2.59
C GLU A 106 8.92 -3.81 1.23
N VAL A 107 10.20 -4.21 1.18
CA VAL A 107 10.98 -4.21 -0.05
C VAL A 107 10.44 -5.21 -1.06
N ALA A 108 10.11 -6.43 -0.66
CA ALA A 108 9.55 -7.44 -1.55
C ALA A 108 8.17 -7.01 -2.08
N PHE A 109 7.34 -6.46 -1.21
CA PHE A 109 6.03 -5.94 -1.58
C PHE A 109 6.13 -4.84 -2.65
N ILE A 110 6.98 -3.83 -2.42
CA ILE A 110 7.13 -2.73 -3.38
C ILE A 110 7.80 -3.23 -4.66
N LYS A 111 8.74 -4.18 -4.61
CA LYS A 111 9.29 -4.80 -5.83
C LYS A 111 8.19 -5.49 -6.65
N LYS A 112 7.27 -6.20 -6.01
CA LYS A 112 6.11 -6.79 -6.70
C LYS A 112 5.23 -5.72 -7.34
N MET A 113 5.02 -4.61 -6.63
CA MET A 113 4.26 -3.47 -7.15
C MET A 113 4.93 -2.87 -8.38
N ILE A 114 6.26 -2.72 -8.36
CA ILE A 114 7.05 -2.23 -9.49
C ILE A 114 6.93 -3.20 -10.68
N GLU A 115 7.07 -4.50 -10.44
CA GLU A 115 6.94 -5.53 -11.48
C GLU A 115 5.57 -5.48 -12.17
N GLU A 116 4.48 -5.51 -11.40
CA GLU A 116 3.11 -5.49 -11.95
C GLU A 116 2.78 -4.16 -12.64
N SER A 117 3.38 -3.05 -12.22
CA SER A 117 3.10 -1.72 -12.79
C SER A 117 3.32 -1.65 -14.30
N LYS A 118 4.26 -2.45 -14.84
CA LYS A 118 4.53 -2.54 -16.28
C LYS A 118 3.28 -2.94 -17.07
N GLY A 119 2.52 -3.91 -16.55
CA GLY A 119 1.30 -4.40 -17.20
C GLY A 119 0.18 -3.36 -17.25
N PHE A 120 0.23 -2.36 -16.37
CA PHE A 120 -0.78 -1.32 -16.23
C PHE A 120 -0.29 0.06 -16.66
N ALA A 121 0.85 0.14 -17.36
CA ALA A 121 1.48 1.42 -17.71
C ALA A 121 0.61 2.36 -18.57
N LYS A 122 -0.30 1.78 -19.38
CA LYS A 122 -1.26 2.55 -20.18
C LYS A 122 -2.53 2.95 -19.42
N GLN A 123 -2.72 2.37 -18.22
CA GLN A 123 -3.92 2.56 -17.41
C GLN A 123 -3.67 3.43 -16.20
N VAL A 124 -2.42 3.55 -15.73
CA VAL A 124 -2.10 4.35 -14.55
C VAL A 124 -0.95 5.29 -14.84
N MET A 125 -1.17 6.58 -14.58
CA MET A 125 -0.14 7.60 -14.80
C MET A 125 0.94 7.53 -13.71
N TRP A 126 0.57 7.45 -12.43
CA TRP A 126 1.54 7.39 -11.33
C TRP A 126 1.37 6.18 -10.43
N PHE A 127 2.42 5.38 -10.24
CA PHE A 127 2.45 4.35 -9.20
C PHE A 127 3.17 4.90 -7.98
N THR A 128 2.52 4.93 -6.81
CA THR A 128 3.14 5.53 -5.61
C THR A 128 3.05 4.66 -4.38
N SER A 129 4.16 4.57 -3.64
CA SER A 129 4.22 3.87 -2.36
C SER A 129 4.91 4.73 -1.31
N LEU A 130 4.47 4.59 -0.06
CA LEU A 130 5.29 4.96 1.08
C LEU A 130 6.45 3.97 1.23
N VAL A 131 7.57 4.48 1.72
CA VAL A 131 8.79 3.74 2.07
C VAL A 131 9.16 4.14 3.49
N SER A 132 9.20 3.16 4.39
CA SER A 132 9.36 3.37 5.82
C SER A 132 10.76 3.81 6.22
N ARG A 133 11.80 3.32 5.52
CA ARG A 133 13.21 3.57 5.83
C ARG A 133 14.02 3.85 4.58
N GLY A 134 14.98 4.78 4.68
CA GLY A 134 15.87 5.13 3.57
C GLY A 134 16.69 3.96 3.04
N GLU A 135 17.05 3.00 3.91
CA GLU A 135 17.77 1.76 3.56
C GLU A 135 17.02 0.87 2.57
N ASN A 136 15.70 1.02 2.48
CA ASN A 136 14.89 0.28 1.50
C ASN A 136 14.96 0.91 0.11
N LEU A 137 15.44 2.15 -0.04
CA LEU A 137 15.46 2.84 -1.34
C LEU A 137 16.44 2.25 -2.36
N PRO A 138 17.71 1.90 -2.02
CA PRO A 138 18.65 1.36 -2.99
C PRO A 138 18.15 0.12 -3.76
N PRO A 139 17.61 -0.94 -3.11
CA PRO A 139 17.07 -2.08 -3.85
C PRO A 139 15.82 -1.76 -4.66
N LEU A 140 15.04 -0.74 -4.28
CA LEU A 140 13.86 -0.30 -5.03
C LEU A 140 14.26 0.50 -6.26
N TYR A 141 15.26 1.38 -6.17
CA TYR A 141 15.79 2.08 -7.34
C TYR A 141 16.34 1.12 -8.40
N ARG A 142 17.01 0.04 -7.98
CA ARG A 142 17.44 -1.02 -8.92
C ARG A 142 16.26 -1.64 -9.65
N ALA A 143 15.23 -2.07 -8.91
CA ALA A 143 14.02 -2.63 -9.50
C ALA A 143 13.30 -1.65 -10.45
N LEU A 144 13.26 -0.35 -10.11
CA LEU A 144 12.70 0.70 -10.98
C LEU A 144 13.50 0.84 -12.28
N THR A 145 14.82 0.81 -12.21
CA THR A 145 15.69 0.81 -13.39
C THR A 145 15.44 -0.43 -14.26
N ASP A 146 15.38 -1.62 -13.65
CA ASP A 146 15.19 -2.90 -14.36
C ASP A 146 13.87 -2.95 -15.15
N VAL A 147 12.82 -2.28 -14.66
CA VAL A 147 11.53 -2.20 -15.36
C VAL A 147 11.45 -1.07 -16.39
N GLY A 148 12.49 -0.23 -16.52
CA GLY A 148 12.51 0.88 -17.46
C GLY A 148 11.68 2.10 -17.00
N ALA A 149 11.68 2.39 -15.71
CA ALA A 149 11.05 3.60 -15.16
C ALA A 149 11.59 4.88 -15.84
N VAL A 150 10.72 5.68 -16.45
CA VAL A 150 11.14 6.95 -17.11
C VAL A 150 11.23 8.12 -16.16
N LYS A 151 10.50 8.08 -15.04
CA LYS A 151 10.59 9.10 -14.01
C LYS A 151 10.34 8.51 -12.64
N VAL A 152 11.27 8.78 -11.75
CA VAL A 152 11.21 8.40 -10.34
C VAL A 152 11.31 9.67 -9.51
N VAL A 153 10.34 9.89 -8.63
CA VAL A 153 10.31 11.04 -7.72
C VAL A 153 10.30 10.52 -6.29
N LYS A 154 11.33 10.90 -5.52
CA LYS A 154 11.36 10.76 -4.06
C LYS A 154 10.88 12.07 -3.44
N LYS A 155 9.89 11.99 -2.55
CA LYS A 155 9.49 13.12 -1.69
C LYS A 155 9.60 12.71 -0.22
N GLU A 156 10.36 13.47 0.54
CA GLU A 156 10.44 13.28 1.99
C GLU A 156 9.17 13.82 2.65
N MET A 157 8.63 13.07 3.61
CA MET A 157 7.48 13.47 4.40
C MET A 157 7.95 13.86 5.80
N ALA A 158 7.32 14.86 6.40
CA ALA A 158 7.73 15.44 7.69
C ALA A 158 7.78 14.45 8.88
N GLN A 159 7.20 13.25 8.73
CA GLN A 159 7.13 12.21 9.77
C GLN A 159 8.16 11.07 9.55
N GLY A 160 9.24 11.31 8.82
CA GLY A 160 10.33 10.34 8.61
C GLY A 160 10.05 9.26 7.55
N LYS A 161 8.89 9.29 6.88
CA LYS A 161 8.57 8.41 5.74
C LYS A 161 8.96 9.08 4.42
N SER A 162 9.33 8.30 3.42
CA SER A 162 9.48 8.79 2.04
C SER A 162 8.31 8.32 1.18
N ARG A 163 7.86 9.13 0.23
CA ARG A 163 7.00 8.68 -0.87
C ARG A 163 7.85 8.52 -2.12
N VAL A 164 7.76 7.35 -2.74
CA VAL A 164 8.33 7.10 -4.06
C VAL A 164 7.17 7.08 -5.05
N ALA A 165 7.30 7.85 -6.13
CA ALA A 165 6.38 7.87 -7.25
C ALA A 165 7.11 7.47 -8.53
N LEU A 166 6.49 6.60 -9.31
CA LEU A 166 6.96 6.09 -10.59
C LEU A 166 6.01 6.50 -11.70
N LEU A 167 6.54 7.02 -12.81
CA LEU A 167 5.91 6.93 -14.13
C LEU A 167 6.55 5.77 -14.89
N PRO A 168 5.77 4.75 -15.29
CA PRO A 168 6.28 3.71 -16.17
C PRO A 168 6.62 4.34 -17.53
N GLY A 169 7.69 3.86 -18.16
CA GLY A 169 8.03 4.30 -19.52
C GLY A 169 6.98 3.91 -20.54
N PRO A 170 6.86 4.66 -21.65
CA PRO A 170 6.13 4.16 -22.79
C PRO A 170 6.84 2.88 -23.28
N LEU A 171 6.04 1.85 -23.59
CA LEU A 171 6.49 0.73 -24.43
C LEU A 171 6.78 1.23 -25.83
#